data_AF-A0A550H3L0-F1
#
_entry.id   AF-A0A550H3L0-F1
#
_cell.length_a   1.000
_cell.length_b   1.000
_cell.length_c   1.000
_cell.angle_alpha   90.00
_cell.angle_beta   90.00
_cell.angle_gamma   90.00
#
_symmetry.space_group_name_H-M   'P 1'
#
loop_
_entity.id
_entity.type
_entity.pdbx_description
1 polymer ?
#
loop_
_entity_poly.entity_id
_entity_poly.type
_entity_poly.pdbx_seq_one_letter_code
_entity_poly.pdbx_strand_id
1 'polypeptide(L)'
;MVARREEIRRRLPRLVTNLIMAIIFWIISIFIPPTIPSLIIPGINTEASTLVWILTMIIMGIFLIRGLTDALIIGDVLTDAITKKLGVKEEKSSKRAAKEFVYIIAIVLIVTAISPLLANIQDVGGYLSTGTIYIGLGLIILFIYDIGRIIYKIIEEKAEIFADYVAQGKKDKSRE
;
A
#
# COMPACT_ATOMS: atom_id res chain seq x y z
N MET A 1 4.07 -13.45 23.30
CA MET A 1 4.81 -12.31 22.72
C MET A 1 6.04 -12.73 21.89
N VAL A 2 6.74 -13.82 22.23
CA VAL A 2 7.94 -14.30 21.48
C VAL A 2 7.59 -14.82 20.07
N ALA A 3 6.54 -15.63 19.93
CA ALA A 3 6.14 -16.22 18.64
C ALA A 3 5.84 -15.19 17.53
N ARG A 4 5.13 -14.09 17.83
CA ARG A 4 4.87 -13.01 16.86
C ARG A 4 6.15 -12.27 16.43
N ARG A 5 7.12 -12.13 17.32
CA ARG A 5 8.37 -11.40 17.03
C ARG A 5 9.29 -12.23 16.13
N GLU A 6 9.35 -13.54 16.35
CA GLU A 6 10.01 -14.51 15.47
C GLU A 6 9.37 -14.51 14.06
N GLU A 7 8.04 -14.45 14.01
CA GLU A 7 7.28 -14.43 12.75
C GLU A 7 7.58 -13.17 11.93
N ILE A 8 7.62 -11.99 12.56
CA ILE A 8 8.03 -10.74 11.90
C ILE A 8 9.47 -10.82 11.41
N ARG A 9 10.39 -11.33 12.23
CA ARG A 9 11.81 -11.41 11.85
C ARG A 9 12.04 -12.30 10.62
N ARG A 10 11.14 -13.27 10.39
CA ARG A 10 11.10 -14.09 9.17
C ARG A 10 10.36 -13.43 8.00
N ARG A 11 9.30 -12.66 8.28
CA ARG A 11 8.46 -12.02 7.25
C ARG A 11 9.01 -10.69 6.74
N LEU A 12 9.71 -9.90 7.55
CA LEU A 12 10.32 -8.62 7.15
C LEU A 12 11.31 -8.78 5.98
N PRO A 13 12.29 -9.70 6.04
CA PRO A 13 13.20 -9.94 4.92
C PRO A 13 12.45 -10.39 3.68
N ARG A 14 11.41 -11.21 3.85
CA ARG A 14 10.57 -11.70 2.76
C ARG A 14 9.77 -10.57 2.09
N LEU A 15 9.19 -9.66 2.88
CA LEU A 15 8.53 -8.46 2.38
C LEU A 15 9.48 -7.62 1.55
N VAL A 16 10.66 -7.32 2.10
CA VAL A 16 11.68 -6.50 1.44
C VAL A 16 12.12 -7.17 0.13
N THR A 17 12.36 -8.48 0.16
CA THR A 17 12.76 -9.23 -1.04
C THR A 17 11.66 -9.23 -2.10
N ASN A 18 10.40 -9.43 -1.71
CA ASN A 18 9.26 -9.40 -2.62
C ASN A 18 9.08 -8.00 -3.24
N LEU A 19 9.25 -6.93 -2.45
CA LEU A 19 9.22 -5.55 -2.94
C LEU A 19 10.37 -5.26 -3.91
N ILE A 20 11.60 -5.66 -3.56
CA ILE A 20 12.76 -5.52 -4.44
C ILE A 20 12.52 -6.26 -5.75
N MET A 21 12.02 -7.50 -5.70
CA MET A 21 11.68 -8.26 -6.89
C MET A 21 10.61 -7.55 -7.73
N ALA A 22 9.55 -7.04 -7.11
CA ALA A 22 8.52 -6.28 -7.83
C ALA A 22 9.11 -5.05 -8.53
N ILE A 23 10.01 -4.31 -7.86
CA ILE A 23 10.71 -3.16 -8.45
C ILE A 23 11.62 -3.59 -9.60
N ILE A 24 12.38 -4.67 -9.45
CA ILE A 24 13.23 -5.21 -10.51
C ILE A 24 12.39 -5.59 -11.73
N PHE A 25 11.28 -6.31 -11.53
CA PHE A 25 10.38 -6.69 -12.61
C PHE A 25 9.67 -5.49 -13.24
N TRP A 26 9.37 -4.45 -12.46
CA TRP A 26 8.84 -3.20 -12.97
C TRP A 26 9.84 -2.48 -13.89
N ILE A 27 11.11 -2.37 -13.47
CA ILE A 27 12.20 -1.84 -14.29
C ILE A 27 12.33 -2.67 -15.58
N ILE A 28 12.39 -3.99 -15.44
CA ILE A 28 12.44 -4.92 -16.58
C ILE A 28 11.27 -4.70 -17.53
N SER A 29 10.05 -4.55 -17.02
CA SER A 29 8.84 -4.32 -17.82
C SER A 29 8.89 -3.02 -18.62
N ILE A 30 9.61 -2.01 -18.14
CA ILE A 30 9.79 -0.74 -18.84
C ILE A 30 10.91 -0.82 -19.88
N PHE A 31 12.05 -1.43 -19.54
CA PHE A 31 13.24 -1.38 -20.38
C PHE A 31 13.35 -2.54 -21.37
N ILE A 32 12.87 -3.74 -21.04
CA ILE A 32 13.06 -4.92 -21.90
C ILE A 32 12.09 -4.91 -23.10
N PRO A 33 10.75 -4.81 -22.94
CA PRO A 33 9.83 -4.90 -24.08
C PRO A 33 10.15 -3.96 -25.25
N PRO A 34 10.51 -2.67 -25.03
CA PRO A 34 10.84 -1.75 -26.14
C PRO A 34 12.15 -2.09 -26.87
N THR A 35 13.04 -2.87 -26.26
CA THR A 35 14.32 -3.28 -26.89
C THR A 35 14.17 -4.49 -27.80
N ILE A 36 13.02 -5.18 -27.74
CA ILE A 36 12.73 -6.30 -28.62
C ILE A 36 12.26 -5.72 -29.96
N PRO A 37 12.88 -6.08 -31.10
CA PRO A 37 12.39 -5.71 -32.41
C PRO A 37 10.91 -6.08 -32.56
N SER A 38 10.14 -5.31 -33.33
CA SER A 38 8.71 -5.55 -33.61
C SER A 38 8.50 -6.81 -34.47
N LEU A 39 8.86 -7.95 -33.90
CA LEU A 39 8.82 -9.26 -34.52
C LEU A 39 7.43 -9.83 -34.24
N ILE A 40 6.64 -9.91 -35.31
CA ILE A 40 5.29 -10.45 -35.26
C ILE A 40 5.41 -11.96 -35.18
N ILE A 41 4.82 -12.55 -34.15
CA ILE A 41 4.85 -14.00 -33.98
C ILE A 41 3.86 -14.63 -34.96
N PRO A 42 4.32 -15.46 -35.91
CA PRO A 42 3.42 -16.14 -36.84
C PRO A 42 2.47 -17.07 -36.06
N GLY A 43 1.18 -16.98 -36.36
CA GLY A 43 0.10 -17.76 -35.71
C GLY A 43 -0.75 -16.99 -34.70
N ILE A 44 -0.22 -15.95 -34.07
CA ILE A 44 -0.93 -15.14 -33.04
C ILE A 44 -1.10 -13.67 -33.43
N ASN A 45 -0.45 -13.24 -34.52
CA ASN A 45 -0.50 -11.88 -35.07
C ASN A 45 -0.28 -10.77 -34.01
N THR A 46 0.57 -11.05 -33.03
CA THR A 46 0.88 -10.16 -31.90
C THR A 46 2.39 -9.99 -31.81
N GLU A 47 2.82 -8.81 -31.38
CA GLU A 47 4.24 -8.53 -31.17
C GLU A 47 4.81 -9.35 -30.02
N ALA A 48 6.04 -9.85 -30.19
CA ALA A 48 6.77 -10.53 -29.12
C ALA A 48 6.98 -9.64 -27.87
N SER A 49 7.10 -8.33 -28.07
CA SER A 49 7.17 -7.30 -27.01
C SER A 49 5.98 -7.39 -26.06
N THR A 50 4.76 -7.54 -26.58
CA THR A 50 3.52 -7.64 -25.81
C THR A 50 3.49 -8.88 -24.92
N LEU A 51 3.96 -10.02 -25.43
CA LEU A 51 4.02 -11.25 -24.62
C LEU A 51 5.01 -11.13 -23.47
N VAL A 52 6.18 -10.53 -23.71
CA VAL A 52 7.17 -10.28 -22.66
C VAL A 52 6.62 -9.28 -21.63
N TRP A 53 5.91 -8.26 -22.09
CA TRP A 53 5.25 -7.30 -21.20
C TRP A 53 4.21 -7.98 -20.30
N ILE A 54 3.33 -8.82 -20.87
CA ILE A 54 2.34 -9.59 -20.08
C ILE A 54 3.03 -10.52 -19.08
N LEU A 55 4.07 -11.24 -19.49
CA LEU A 55 4.78 -12.17 -18.62
C LEU A 55 5.44 -11.45 -17.43
N THR A 56 6.13 -10.35 -17.71
CA THR A 56 6.79 -9.54 -16.67
C THR A 56 5.77 -8.94 -15.70
N MET A 57 4.61 -8.51 -16.22
CA MET A 57 3.50 -8.00 -15.42
C MET A 57 2.89 -9.06 -14.50
N ILE A 58 2.72 -10.30 -14.98
CA ILE A 58 2.22 -11.42 -14.15
C ILE A 58 3.19 -11.72 -13.01
N ILE A 59 4.50 -11.81 -13.31
CA ILE A 59 5.51 -12.10 -12.31
C ILE A 59 5.57 -10.98 -11.26
N MET A 60 5.57 -9.73 -11.72
CA MET A 60 5.50 -8.55 -10.85
C MET A 60 4.26 -8.61 -9.95
N GLY A 61 3.10 -8.93 -10.49
CA GLY A 61 1.84 -9.06 -9.76
C GLY A 61 1.92 -10.09 -8.63
N ILE A 62 2.54 -11.25 -8.87
CA ILE A 62 2.73 -12.28 -7.84
C ILE A 62 3.59 -11.76 -6.68
N PHE A 63 4.70 -11.09 -6.99
CA PHE A 63 5.57 -10.51 -5.96
C PHE A 63 4.87 -9.40 -5.17
N LEU A 64 4.07 -8.57 -5.84
CA LEU A 64 3.29 -7.53 -5.19
C LEU A 64 2.23 -8.10 -4.25
N ILE A 65 1.44 -9.08 -4.67
CA ILE A 65 0.41 -9.72 -3.82
C ILE A 65 1.06 -10.35 -2.58
N ARG A 66 2.20 -11.03 -2.76
CA ARG A 66 2.97 -11.59 -1.64
C ARG A 66 3.50 -10.49 -0.71
N GLY A 67 4.08 -9.43 -1.28
CA GLY A 67 4.57 -8.27 -0.53
C GLY A 67 3.47 -7.58 0.28
N LEU A 68 2.29 -7.37 -0.31
CA LEU A 68 1.12 -6.78 0.33
C LEU A 68 0.63 -7.65 1.51
N THR A 69 0.57 -8.97 1.30
CA THR A 69 0.13 -9.91 2.35
C THR A 69 1.07 -9.85 3.56
N ASP A 70 2.38 -9.86 3.31
CA ASP A 70 3.38 -9.70 4.37
C ASP A 70 3.31 -8.29 5.01
N ALA A 71 2.97 -7.25 4.22
CA ALA A 71 2.87 -5.87 4.69
C ALA A 71 1.70 -5.68 5.67
N LEU A 72 0.54 -6.29 5.38
CA LEU A 72 -0.61 -6.28 6.30
C LEU A 72 -0.25 -6.86 7.67
N ILE A 73 0.45 -7.99 7.66
CA ILE A 73 0.80 -8.71 8.89
C ILE A 73 1.85 -7.94 9.69
N ILE A 74 2.83 -7.32 9.02
CA ILE A 74 3.81 -6.44 9.67
C ILE A 74 3.13 -5.18 10.21
N GLY A 75 2.20 -4.59 9.45
CA GLY A 75 1.41 -3.43 9.84
C GLY A 75 0.64 -3.68 11.14
N ASP A 76 -0.02 -4.83 11.27
CA ASP A 76 -0.74 -5.21 12.50
C ASP A 76 0.19 -5.22 13.73
N VAL A 77 1.43 -5.70 13.59
CA VAL A 77 2.36 -5.73 14.73
C VAL A 77 3.05 -4.38 14.97
N LEU A 78 3.36 -3.63 13.92
CA LEU A 78 3.92 -2.29 14.06
C LEU A 78 2.94 -1.41 14.84
N THR A 79 1.67 -1.54 14.50
CA THR A 79 0.56 -0.91 15.22
C THR A 79 0.56 -1.33 16.69
N ASP A 80 0.58 -2.63 17.00
CA ASP A 80 0.60 -3.11 18.39
C ASP A 80 1.81 -2.57 19.19
N ALA A 81 2.98 -2.48 18.55
CA ALA A 81 4.17 -1.94 19.19
C ALA A 81 4.03 -0.44 19.49
N ILE A 82 3.47 0.34 18.56
CA ILE A 82 3.22 1.77 18.71
C ILE A 82 2.16 2.00 19.79
N THR A 83 1.05 1.29 19.75
CA THR A 83 -0.05 1.39 20.73
C THR A 83 0.44 1.07 22.14
N LYS A 84 1.22 -0.01 22.30
CA LYS A 84 1.80 -0.39 23.60
C LYS A 84 2.79 0.66 24.14
N LYS A 85 3.58 1.29 23.26
CA LYS A 85 4.56 2.31 23.65
C LYS A 85 3.89 3.66 23.97
N LEU A 86 2.76 3.96 23.32
CA LEU A 86 2.01 5.20 23.52
C LEU A 86 0.97 5.11 24.65
N GLY A 87 0.71 3.92 25.21
CA GLY A 87 -0.22 3.72 26.34
C GLY A 87 -1.69 3.93 26.00
N VAL A 88 -2.01 4.18 24.73
CA VAL A 88 -3.36 4.41 24.24
C VAL A 88 -4.06 3.05 24.10
N LYS A 89 -5.25 2.88 24.69
CA LYS A 89 -6.04 1.63 24.60
C LYS A 89 -6.73 1.42 23.23
N GLU A 90 -6.47 2.27 22.24
CA GLU A 90 -7.04 2.17 20.90
C GLU A 90 -6.34 1.13 20.01
N GLU A 91 -6.34 -0.13 20.45
CA GLU A 91 -5.74 -1.24 19.69
C GLU A 91 -6.45 -1.48 18.33
N LYS A 92 -7.71 -1.06 18.20
CA LYS A 92 -8.56 -1.32 17.03
C LYS A 92 -8.48 -0.24 15.95
N SER A 93 -8.26 1.01 16.35
CA SER A 93 -8.26 2.19 15.46
C SER A 93 -6.98 2.23 14.62
N SER A 94 -5.83 2.08 15.27
CA SER A 94 -4.53 2.16 14.59
C SER A 94 -4.29 0.97 13.63
N LYS A 95 -4.79 -0.25 13.98
CA LYS A 95 -4.71 -1.43 13.09
C LYS A 95 -5.52 -1.21 11.82
N ARG A 96 -6.64 -0.49 11.93
CA ARG A 96 -7.49 -0.15 10.79
C ARG A 96 -6.77 0.81 9.84
N ALA A 97 -6.12 1.86 10.35
CA ALA A 97 -5.37 2.80 9.52
C ALA A 97 -4.23 2.11 8.71
N ALA A 98 -3.50 1.18 9.33
CA ALA A 98 -2.46 0.42 8.63
C ALA A 98 -3.03 -0.43 7.47
N LYS A 99 -4.20 -1.06 7.67
CA LYS A 99 -4.88 -1.82 6.61
C LYS A 99 -5.42 -0.92 5.51
N GLU A 100 -5.97 0.23 5.87
CA GLU A 100 -6.45 1.22 4.91
C GLU A 100 -5.33 1.74 4.01
N PHE A 101 -4.13 1.97 4.57
CA PHE A 101 -2.96 2.33 3.77
C PHE A 101 -2.57 1.22 2.77
N VAL A 102 -2.58 -0.04 3.21
CA VAL A 102 -2.30 -1.16 2.30
C VAL A 102 -3.38 -1.31 1.24
N TYR A 103 -4.65 -1.03 1.55
CA TYR A 103 -5.73 -1.01 0.57
C TYR A 103 -5.58 0.10 -0.47
N ILE A 104 -5.12 1.30 -0.08
CA ILE A 104 -4.76 2.35 -1.04
C ILE A 104 -3.73 1.82 -2.04
N ILE A 105 -2.65 1.20 -1.56
CA ILE A 105 -1.61 0.64 -2.43
C ILE A 105 -2.20 -0.44 -3.35
N ALA A 106 -3.02 -1.35 -2.81
CA ALA A 106 -3.66 -2.39 -3.59
C ALA A 106 -4.57 -1.81 -4.70
N ILE A 107 -5.37 -0.77 -4.40
CA ILE A 107 -6.21 -0.09 -5.38
C ILE A 107 -5.37 0.54 -6.48
N VAL A 108 -4.31 1.27 -6.12
CA VAL A 108 -3.41 1.88 -7.11
C VAL A 108 -2.83 0.82 -8.04
N LEU A 109 -2.40 -0.32 -7.50
CA LEU A 109 -1.84 -1.41 -8.29
C LEU A 109 -2.88 -2.04 -9.23
N ILE A 110 -4.09 -2.31 -8.73
CA ILE A 110 -5.19 -2.88 -9.52
C ILE A 110 -5.56 -1.93 -10.66
N VAL A 111 -5.75 -0.64 -10.37
CA VAL A 111 -6.09 0.38 -11.36
C VAL A 111 -5.00 0.49 -12.42
N THR A 112 -3.73 0.53 -12.00
CA THR A 112 -2.58 0.61 -12.91
C THR A 112 -2.47 -0.63 -13.80
N ALA A 113 -2.78 -1.81 -13.25
CA ALA A 113 -2.72 -3.06 -13.99
C ALA A 113 -3.86 -3.22 -15.01
N ILE A 114 -5.07 -2.83 -14.62
CA ILE A 114 -6.28 -3.01 -15.44
C ILE A 114 -6.43 -1.89 -16.48
N SER A 115 -6.01 -0.66 -16.16
CA SER A 115 -6.16 0.50 -17.04
C SER A 115 -5.63 0.29 -18.48
N PRO A 116 -4.40 -0.19 -18.71
CA PRO A 116 -3.91 -0.44 -20.07
C PRO A 116 -4.66 -1.57 -20.78
N LEU A 117 -5.14 -2.57 -20.04
CA LEU A 117 -5.95 -3.66 -20.62
C LEU A 117 -7.30 -3.13 -21.12
N LEU A 118 -7.95 -2.26 -20.34
CA LEU A 118 -9.20 -1.63 -20.73
C LEU A 118 -9.02 -0.66 -21.90
N ALA A 119 -7.93 0.11 -21.91
CA ALA A 119 -7.65 1.09 -22.96
C ALA A 119 -7.53 0.47 -24.36
N ASN A 120 -7.15 -0.81 -24.46
CA ASN A 120 -6.99 -1.53 -25.73
C ASN A 120 -8.31 -2.06 -26.33
N ILE A 121 -9.46 -1.87 -25.66
CA ILE A 121 -10.78 -2.28 -26.19
C ILE A 121 -11.25 -1.26 -27.24
N GLN A 122 -11.64 -1.73 -28.43
CA GLN A 122 -12.15 -0.87 -29.52
C GLN A 122 -13.40 -0.09 -29.08
N ASP A 123 -13.50 1.16 -29.55
CA ASP A 123 -14.59 2.14 -29.38
C ASP A 123 -14.89 2.63 -27.95
N VAL A 124 -14.70 1.80 -26.91
CA VAL A 124 -15.06 2.12 -25.53
C VAL A 124 -13.88 2.12 -24.56
N GLY A 125 -12.71 1.63 -24.97
CA GLY A 125 -11.58 1.39 -24.07
C GLY A 125 -11.06 2.63 -23.36
N GLY A 126 -10.99 3.77 -24.06
CA GLY A 126 -10.56 5.05 -23.47
C GLY A 126 -11.48 5.52 -22.35
N TYR A 127 -12.81 5.39 -22.53
CA TYR A 127 -13.79 5.74 -21.51
C TYR A 127 -13.74 4.79 -20.31
N LEU A 128 -13.57 3.49 -20.54
CA LEU A 128 -13.45 2.48 -19.49
C LEU A 128 -12.18 2.68 -18.64
N SER A 129 -11.04 2.92 -19.29
CA SER A 129 -9.77 3.22 -18.61
C SER A 129 -9.89 4.49 -17.77
N THR A 130 -10.41 5.57 -18.35
CA THR A 130 -10.62 6.84 -17.66
C THR A 130 -11.57 6.69 -16.47
N GLY A 131 -12.70 5.99 -16.65
CA GLY A 131 -13.64 5.71 -15.56
C GLY A 131 -13.01 4.92 -14.42
N THR A 132 -12.18 3.92 -14.74
CA THR A 132 -11.45 3.13 -13.74
C THR A 132 -10.49 3.98 -12.92
N ILE A 133 -9.79 4.93 -13.56
CA ILE A 133 -8.90 5.87 -12.88
C ILE A 133 -9.69 6.75 -11.90
N TYR A 134 -10.82 7.33 -12.32
CA TYR A 134 -11.64 8.16 -11.45
C TYR A 134 -12.27 7.40 -10.28
N ILE A 135 -12.75 6.17 -10.51
CA ILE A 135 -13.25 5.30 -9.45
C ILE A 135 -12.13 5.00 -8.45
N GLY A 136 -10.95 4.63 -8.94
CA GLY A 136 -9.77 4.40 -8.11
C GLY A 136 -9.42 5.62 -7.26
N LEU A 137 -9.41 6.80 -7.87
CA LEU A 137 -9.12 8.07 -7.19
C LEU A 137 -10.16 8.39 -6.11
N GLY A 138 -11.44 8.18 -6.39
CA GLY A 138 -12.52 8.34 -5.43
C GLY A 138 -12.38 7.41 -4.21
N LEU A 139 -12.03 6.14 -4.45
CA LEU A 139 -11.74 5.21 -3.35
C LEU A 139 -10.54 5.66 -2.52
N ILE A 140 -9.46 6.09 -3.17
CA ILE A 140 -8.26 6.58 -2.46
C ILE A 140 -8.59 7.77 -1.56
N ILE A 141 -9.38 8.73 -2.04
CA ILE A 141 -9.83 9.89 -1.22
C ILE A 141 -10.62 9.41 0.01
N LEU A 142 -11.52 8.44 -0.16
CA LEU A 142 -12.29 7.87 0.95
C LEU A 142 -11.36 7.23 2.00
N PHE A 143 -10.37 6.46 1.58
CA PHE A 143 -9.39 5.87 2.48
C PHE A 143 -8.50 6.92 3.16
N ILE A 144 -8.08 7.96 2.45
CA ILE A 144 -7.30 9.06 3.05
C ILE A 144 -8.14 9.77 4.12
N TYR A 145 -9.43 9.98 3.88
CA TYR A 145 -10.33 10.59 4.86
C TYR A 145 -10.46 9.73 6.13
N ASP A 146 -10.63 8.41 5.98
CA ASP A 146 -10.72 7.49 7.13
C ASP A 146 -9.40 7.48 7.93
N ILE A 147 -8.23 7.43 7.26
CA ILE A 147 -6.91 7.54 7.91
C ILE A 147 -6.77 8.88 8.64
N GLY A 148 -7.14 9.99 7.98
CA GLY A 148 -7.05 11.33 8.55
C GLY A 148 -7.90 11.48 9.81
N ARG A 149 -9.12 10.91 9.80
CA ARG A 149 -10.00 10.89 10.97
C ARG A 149 -9.40 10.11 12.15
N ILE A 150 -8.74 8.99 11.87
CA ILE A 150 -8.06 8.19 12.90
C ILE A 150 -6.89 8.98 13.50
N ILE A 151 -6.06 9.60 12.65
CA ILE A 151 -4.92 10.42 13.10
C ILE A 151 -5.39 11.60 13.94
N TYR A 152 -6.45 12.28 13.55
CA TYR A 152 -7.01 13.42 14.28
C TYR A 152 -7.36 13.04 15.73
N LYS A 153 -8.06 11.92 15.93
CA LYS A 153 -8.41 11.43 17.28
C LYS A 153 -7.18 11.15 18.15
N ILE A 154 -6.16 10.51 17.57
CA ILE A 154 -4.93 10.21 18.30
C ILE A 154 -4.21 11.50 18.73
N ILE A 155 -4.23 12.53 17.88
CA ILE A 155 -3.63 13.83 18.20
C ILE A 155 -4.44 14.55 19.29
N GLU A 156 -5.77 14.53 19.20
CA GLU A 156 -6.68 15.13 20.18
C GLU A 156 -6.46 14.56 21.59
N GLU A 157 -6.47 13.22 21.73
CA GLU A 157 -6.21 12.57 23.02
C GLU A 157 -4.83 12.92 23.61
N LYS A 158 -3.81 13.06 22.76
CA LYS A 158 -2.47 13.44 23.22
C LYS A 158 -2.38 14.90 23.61
N ALA A 159 -3.05 15.78 22.89
CA ALA A 159 -3.09 17.21 23.21
C ALA A 159 -3.74 17.44 24.58
N GLU A 160 -4.80 16.70 24.90
CA GLU A 160 -5.49 16.78 26.19
C GLU A 160 -4.59 16.35 27.36
N ILE A 161 -3.90 15.20 27.24
CA ILE A 161 -2.93 14.72 28.24
C ILE A 161 -1.80 15.73 28.43
N PHE A 162 -1.31 16.32 27.34
CA PHE A 162 -0.22 17.30 27.40
C PHE A 162 -0.68 18.60 28.06
N ALA A 163 -1.90 19.06 27.76
CA ALA A 163 -2.50 20.23 28.38
C ALA A 163 -2.68 20.04 29.89
N ASP A 164 -3.17 18.87 30.32
CA ASP A 164 -3.33 18.53 31.74
C ASP A 164 -1.99 18.47 32.49
N TYR A 165 -0.95 17.91 31.87
CA TYR A 165 0.39 17.89 32.45
C TYR A 165 0.95 19.31 32.65
N VAL A 166 0.80 20.18 31.65
CA VAL A 166 1.23 21.58 31.72
C VAL A 166 0.42 22.35 32.77
N ALA A 167 -0.89 22.08 32.88
CA ALA A 167 -1.76 22.73 33.87
C ALA A 167 -1.42 22.30 35.31
N GLN A 168 -1.10 21.03 35.54
CA GLN A 168 -0.67 20.54 36.86
C GLN A 168 0.70 21.08 37.28
N GLY A 169 1.68 21.12 36.36
CA GLY A 169 2.99 21.71 36.63
C GLY A 169 2.95 23.21 36.96
N LYS A 170 1.90 23.92 36.51
CA LYS A 170 1.69 25.34 36.83
C LYS A 170 1.05 25.56 38.20
N LYS A 171 0.25 24.62 38.71
CA LYS A 171 -0.37 24.70 40.05
C LYS A 171 0.64 24.51 41.18
N ASP A 172 1.68 23.69 40.96
CA ASP A 172 2.70 23.39 41.97
C ASP A 172 3.62 24.60 42.25
N LYS A 173 3.92 25.40 41.21
CA LYS A 173 4.71 26.64 41.32
C LYS A 173 4.00 27.84 41.93
N SER A 174 2.70 27.75 42.19
CA SER A 174 1.88 28.84 42.76
C SER A 174 1.55 28.65 44.25
N ARG A 175 2.13 27.64 44.89
CA ARG A 175 1.97 27.33 46.32
C ARG A 175 3.25 27.43 47.16
N GLU A 176 4.39 27.76 46.55
CA GLU A 176 5.59 28.27 47.23
C GLU A 176 5.60 29.80 47.20
#